data_AF-A0A966YGM0-F1
#
_entry.id   AF-A0A966YGM0-F1
#
_cell.length_a   1.000
_cell.length_b   1.000
_cell.length_c   1.000
_cell.angle_alpha   90.00
_cell.angle_beta   90.00
_cell.angle_gamma   90.00
#
_symmetry.space_group_name_H-M   'P 1'
#
loop_
_entity.id
_entity.type
_entity.pdbx_description
1 polymer ?
#
loop_
_entity_poly.entity_id
_entity_poly.type
_entity_poly.pdbx_seq_one_letter_code
_entity_poly.pdbx_strand_id
1 'polypeptide(L)'
;ILVTNDGELANLLTHPRYGVEKRYLVQVAGVPNAETLDQLRQGIALSEATVHAKRVTVRSQHKQSTVLEMVLDEGRNREIRRMLAALGHKVQQLKRIAVGELSLGNLLPGQWRRLSWEDIEKLRREAAAAGANDRPRPAPQNRRLAQRGGRQGGPRGTSAGRRSAPQGRQPTTPRKRPGKASTWRKAGRRGSSG
;
A
#
# COMPACT_ATOMS: atom_id res chain seq x y z
N ILE A 1 -2.82 -4.24 -21.01
CA ILE A 1 -4.00 -4.77 -20.27
C ILE A 1 -4.21 -6.21 -20.75
N LEU A 2 -4.72 -7.11 -19.91
CA LEU A 2 -5.10 -8.47 -20.33
C LEU A 2 -6.62 -8.56 -20.24
N VAL A 3 -7.25 -9.10 -21.28
CA VAL A 3 -8.70 -9.27 -21.38
C VAL A 3 -8.95 -10.75 -21.67
N THR A 4 -9.86 -11.35 -20.91
CA THR A 4 -10.21 -12.77 -21.04
C THR A 4 -11.69 -12.96 -20.74
N ASN A 5 -12.30 -13.95 -21.37
CA ASN A 5 -13.62 -14.48 -21.04
C ASN A 5 -13.55 -15.67 -20.06
N ASP A 6 -12.35 -16.16 -19.77
CA ASP A 6 -12.10 -17.17 -18.75
C ASP A 6 -11.96 -16.52 -17.37
N GLY A 7 -12.99 -16.67 -16.54
CA GLY A 7 -13.03 -16.12 -15.19
C GLY A 7 -12.05 -16.80 -14.22
N GLU A 8 -11.72 -18.07 -14.43
CA GLU A 8 -10.76 -18.79 -13.60
C GLU A 8 -9.36 -18.22 -13.82
N LEU A 9 -8.94 -18.06 -15.09
CA LEU A 9 -7.67 -17.44 -15.43
C LEU A 9 -7.59 -16.01 -14.92
N ALA A 10 -8.68 -15.23 -15.03
CA ALA A 10 -8.73 -13.88 -14.49
C ALA A 10 -8.49 -13.87 -12.97
N ASN A 11 -9.14 -14.76 -12.23
CA ASN A 11 -8.96 -14.90 -10.78
C ASN A 11 -7.53 -15.32 -10.42
N LEU A 12 -6.97 -16.32 -11.12
CA LEU A 12 -5.60 -16.78 -10.93
C LEU A 12 -4.56 -15.66 -11.07
N LEU A 13 -4.75 -14.75 -12.04
CA LEU A 13 -3.80 -13.68 -12.30
C LEU A 13 -3.96 -12.46 -11.39
N THR A 14 -5.17 -12.25 -10.84
CA THR A 14 -5.50 -11.02 -10.10
C THR A 14 -5.55 -11.21 -8.59
N HIS A 15 -5.91 -12.39 -8.10
CA HIS A 15 -6.11 -12.62 -6.69
C HIS A 15 -4.77 -12.65 -5.93
N PRO A 16 -4.62 -11.91 -4.80
CA PRO A 16 -3.36 -11.81 -4.06
C PRO A 16 -2.75 -13.14 -3.62
N ARG A 17 -3.59 -14.11 -3.22
CA ARG A 17 -3.18 -15.49 -2.85
C ARG A 17 -2.25 -16.19 -3.85
N TYR A 18 -2.37 -15.84 -5.13
CA TYR A 18 -1.55 -16.47 -6.17
C TYR A 18 -0.28 -15.68 -6.44
N GLY A 19 -0.12 -14.47 -5.89
CA GLY A 19 1.13 -13.72 -5.91
C GLY A 19 1.76 -13.47 -7.29
N VAL A 20 1.00 -13.59 -8.39
CA VAL A 20 1.54 -13.46 -9.75
C VAL A 20 2.18 -12.10 -9.90
N GLU A 21 3.45 -12.05 -10.30
CA GLU A 21 4.17 -10.78 -10.34
C GLU A 21 3.61 -9.87 -11.44
N LYS A 22 3.54 -8.57 -11.18
CA LYS A 22 3.22 -7.54 -12.16
C LYS A 22 4.36 -6.54 -12.16
N ARG A 23 4.94 -6.33 -13.34
CA ARG A 23 6.08 -5.42 -13.53
C ARG A 23 5.61 -4.12 -14.19
N TYR A 24 6.00 -3.01 -13.59
CA TYR A 24 5.62 -1.67 -14.01
C TYR A 24 6.84 -0.79 -14.24
N LEU A 25 6.77 0.02 -15.28
CA LEU A 25 7.59 1.23 -15.41
C LEU A 25 6.78 2.41 -14.90
N VAL A 26 7.36 3.16 -13.97
CA VAL A 26 6.73 4.26 -13.26
C VAL A 26 7.63 5.48 -13.36
N GLN A 27 7.16 6.51 -14.05
CA GLN A 27 7.82 7.81 -14.02
C GLN A 27 7.24 8.65 -12.88
N VAL A 28 8.10 9.12 -11.99
CA VAL A 28 7.73 9.94 -10.84
C VAL A 28 8.36 11.32 -10.92
N ALA A 29 7.69 12.31 -10.34
CA ALA A 29 8.26 13.64 -10.14
C ALA A 29 9.32 13.61 -9.03
N GLY A 30 10.41 14.33 -9.25
CA GLY A 30 11.56 14.39 -8.36
C GLY A 30 12.41 13.13 -8.38
N VAL A 31 13.29 13.02 -7.37
CA VAL A 31 14.25 11.93 -7.22
C VAL A 31 13.99 11.24 -5.87
N PRO A 32 13.41 10.04 -5.86
CA PRO A 32 13.33 9.21 -4.65
C PRO A 32 14.74 8.91 -4.12
N ASN A 33 14.98 9.21 -2.84
CA ASN A 33 16.24 8.87 -2.18
C ASN A 33 16.26 7.38 -1.77
N ALA A 34 17.41 6.90 -1.28
CA ALA A 34 17.56 5.49 -0.86
C ALA A 34 16.53 5.08 0.21
N GLU A 35 16.29 5.94 1.20
CA GLU A 35 15.30 5.70 2.26
C GLU A 35 13.89 5.51 1.71
N THR A 36 13.49 6.31 0.73
CA THR A 36 12.20 6.20 0.04
C THR A 36 12.08 4.85 -0.68
N LEU A 37 13.15 4.41 -1.35
CA LEU A 37 13.18 3.12 -2.03
C LEU A 37 13.09 1.96 -1.04
N ASP A 38 13.70 2.09 0.14
CA ASP A 38 13.62 1.10 1.20
C ASP A 38 12.24 1.05 1.84
N GLN A 39 11.59 2.21 2.07
CA GLN A 39 10.20 2.27 2.53
C GLN A 39 9.24 1.57 1.55
N LEU A 40 9.44 1.76 0.24
CA LEU A 40 8.64 1.04 -0.77
C LEU A 40 8.80 -0.48 -0.66
N ARG A 41 9.98 -0.98 -0.29
CA ARG A 41 10.26 -2.43 -0.15
C ARG A 41 9.77 -3.01 1.18
N GLN A 42 9.94 -2.26 2.27
CA GLN A 42 9.56 -2.67 3.62
C GLN A 42 8.04 -2.59 3.83
N GLY A 43 7.39 -1.68 3.13
CA GLY A 43 5.95 -1.50 3.12
C GLY A 43 5.50 -0.19 3.75
N ILE A 44 4.36 0.29 3.26
CA ILE A 44 3.77 1.57 3.61
C ILE A 44 2.36 1.31 4.12
N ALA A 45 2.07 1.83 5.31
CA ALA A 45 0.73 1.80 5.86
C ALA A 45 -0.19 2.74 5.06
N LEU A 46 -1.13 2.17 4.32
CA LEU A 46 -2.25 2.90 3.72
C LEU A 46 -3.51 2.66 4.56
N SER A 47 -4.53 3.49 4.36
CA SER A 47 -5.79 3.45 5.12
C SER A 47 -6.47 2.09 5.16
N GLU A 48 -6.25 1.25 4.14
CA GLU A 48 -6.90 -0.06 4.01
C GLU A 48 -5.99 -1.24 4.36
N ALA A 49 -4.67 -1.15 4.14
CA ALA A 49 -3.68 -2.12 4.60
C ALA A 49 -2.25 -1.59 4.38
N THR A 50 -1.28 -2.31 4.92
CA THR A 50 0.12 -2.15 4.54
C THR A 50 0.35 -2.77 3.16
N VAL A 51 0.94 -2.01 2.25
CA VAL A 51 1.28 -2.45 0.88
C VAL A 51 2.78 -2.28 0.66
N HIS A 52 3.36 -3.10 -0.21
CA HIS A 52 4.80 -3.05 -0.47
C HIS A 52 5.12 -3.46 -1.91
N ALA A 53 6.22 -2.94 -2.44
CA ALA A 53 6.77 -3.40 -3.69
C ALA A 53 7.77 -4.53 -3.44
N LYS A 54 7.54 -5.69 -4.05
CA LYS A 54 8.45 -6.84 -3.99
C LYS A 54 9.85 -6.49 -4.50
N ARG A 55 9.94 -5.64 -5.53
CA ARG A 55 11.20 -5.12 -6.06
C ARG A 55 11.04 -3.69 -6.55
N VAL A 56 12.04 -2.86 -6.30
CA VAL A 56 12.13 -1.49 -6.84
C VAL A 56 13.55 -1.25 -7.34
N THR A 57 13.65 -0.88 -8.62
CA THR A 57 14.93 -0.60 -9.30
C THR A 57 14.83 0.74 -10.02
N VAL A 58 15.83 1.61 -9.85
CA VAL A 58 15.94 2.85 -10.63
C VAL A 58 16.44 2.48 -12.02
N ARG A 59 15.65 2.81 -13.06
CA ARG A 59 16.01 2.56 -14.47
C ARG A 59 16.71 3.76 -15.09
N SER A 60 16.22 4.96 -14.80
CA SER A 60 16.85 6.21 -15.22
C SER A 60 16.48 7.34 -14.27
N GLN A 61 17.33 8.36 -14.21
CA GLN A 61 17.14 9.54 -13.39
C GLN A 61 17.43 10.78 -14.21
N HIS A 62 16.55 11.77 -14.09
CA HIS A 62 16.68 13.10 -14.69
C HIS A 62 16.57 14.16 -13.60
N LYS A 63 16.84 15.42 -13.94
CA LYS A 63 16.85 16.53 -12.97
C LYS A 63 15.55 16.70 -12.17
N GLN A 64 14.40 16.35 -12.76
CA GLN A 64 13.07 16.58 -12.17
C GLN A 64 12.18 15.33 -12.20
N SER A 65 12.70 14.18 -12.64
CA SER A 65 11.92 12.95 -12.71
C SER A 65 12.80 11.71 -12.67
N THR A 66 12.26 10.63 -12.11
CA THR A 66 12.93 9.32 -12.07
C THR A 66 12.02 8.26 -12.67
N VAL A 67 12.59 7.35 -13.44
CA VAL A 67 11.90 6.14 -13.92
C VAL A 67 12.27 4.97 -13.02
N LEU A 68 11.26 4.41 -12.37
CA LEU A 68 11.36 3.24 -11.52
C LEU A 68 10.79 2.03 -12.26
N GLU A 69 11.46 0.89 -12.14
CA GLU A 69 10.84 -0.40 -12.34
C GLU A 69 10.37 -0.95 -11.00
N MET A 70 9.07 -1.25 -10.91
CA MET A 70 8.44 -1.78 -9.71
C MET A 70 7.80 -3.12 -10.01
N VAL A 71 8.03 -4.10 -9.12
CA VAL A 71 7.39 -5.41 -9.16
C VAL A 71 6.48 -5.53 -7.96
N LEU A 72 5.21 -5.85 -8.19
CA LEU A 72 4.20 -6.12 -7.18
C LEU A 72 3.66 -7.54 -7.40
N ASP A 73 3.36 -8.26 -6.34
CA ASP A 73 2.67 -9.55 -6.37
C ASP A 73 1.14 -9.39 -6.18
N GLU A 74 0.73 -8.31 -5.52
CA GLU A 74 -0.65 -7.83 -5.48
C GLU A 74 -0.97 -6.78 -6.56
N GLY A 75 -2.24 -6.43 -6.65
CA GLY A 75 -2.75 -5.51 -7.66
C GLY A 75 -3.92 -4.68 -7.14
N ARG A 76 -3.81 -4.14 -5.92
CA ARG A 76 -4.89 -3.36 -5.32
C ARG A 76 -5.16 -2.09 -6.13
N ASN A 77 -6.38 -1.58 -6.03
CA ASN A 77 -6.79 -0.41 -6.80
C ASN A 77 -5.82 0.76 -6.59
N ARG A 78 -5.17 1.22 -7.67
CA ARG A 78 -4.21 2.35 -7.67
C ARG A 78 -3.05 2.22 -6.68
N GLU A 79 -2.67 1.01 -6.30
CA GLU A 79 -1.67 0.74 -5.26
C GLU A 79 -0.35 1.51 -5.44
N ILE A 80 0.29 1.39 -6.60
CA ILE A 80 1.54 2.11 -6.94
C ILE A 80 1.39 3.62 -6.77
N ARG A 81 0.27 4.18 -7.24
CA ARG A 81 0.02 5.62 -7.14
C ARG A 81 -0.17 6.06 -5.70
N ARG A 82 -0.82 5.24 -4.88
CA ARG A 82 -1.03 5.52 -3.44
C ARG A 82 0.27 5.41 -2.66
N MET A 83 1.06 4.36 -2.89
CA MET A 83 2.39 4.19 -2.28
C MET A 83 3.29 5.39 -2.54
N LEU A 84 3.45 5.78 -3.81
CA LEU A 84 4.34 6.87 -4.17
C LEU A 84 3.80 8.23 -3.69
N ALA A 85 2.48 8.45 -3.74
CA ALA A 85 1.88 9.68 -3.21
C ALA A 85 2.07 9.81 -1.69
N ALA A 86 1.98 8.71 -0.93
CA ALA A 86 2.23 8.70 0.52
C ALA A 86 3.67 9.10 0.86
N LEU A 87 4.61 8.88 -0.06
CA LEU A 87 6.01 9.29 0.06
C LEU A 87 6.32 10.63 -0.64
N GLY A 88 5.30 11.39 -1.06
CA GLY A 88 5.49 12.69 -1.69
C GLY A 88 5.90 12.66 -3.17
N HIS A 89 5.88 11.50 -3.82
CA HIS A 89 6.25 11.34 -5.23
C HIS A 89 5.03 11.20 -6.14
N LYS A 90 4.73 12.25 -6.90
CA LYS A 90 3.63 12.22 -7.88
C LYS A 90 3.99 11.33 -9.07
N VAL A 91 3.15 10.34 -9.37
CA VAL A 91 3.27 9.50 -10.56
C VAL A 91 2.83 10.28 -11.81
N GLN A 92 3.78 10.51 -12.73
CA GLN A 92 3.56 11.16 -14.02
C GLN A 92 3.12 10.16 -15.08
N GLN A 93 3.79 9.00 -15.16
CA GLN A 93 3.45 7.92 -16.09
C GLN A 93 3.49 6.57 -15.39
N LEU A 94 2.59 5.67 -15.78
CA LEU A 94 2.51 4.31 -15.25
C LEU A 94 2.20 3.35 -16.38
N LYS A 95 3.11 2.42 -16.66
CA LYS A 95 2.98 1.43 -17.72
C LYS A 95 3.24 0.04 -17.15
N ARG A 96 2.24 -0.85 -17.19
CA ARG A 96 2.47 -2.26 -16.91
C ARG A 96 3.15 -2.91 -18.10
N ILE A 97 4.36 -3.42 -17.90
CA ILE A 97 5.19 -4.00 -18.96
C ILE A 97 5.20 -5.52 -18.95
N ALA A 98 4.80 -6.15 -17.84
CA ALA A 98 4.61 -7.60 -17.77
C ALA A 98 3.55 -7.99 -16.73
N VAL A 99 2.92 -9.14 -16.97
CA VAL A 99 2.12 -9.90 -16.00
C VAL A 99 2.74 -11.29 -15.98
N GLY A 100 3.43 -11.59 -14.90
CA GLY A 100 4.27 -12.75 -14.79
C GLY A 100 5.35 -12.79 -15.88
N GLU A 101 5.50 -13.94 -16.52
CA GLU A 101 6.35 -14.17 -17.68
C GLU A 101 5.81 -13.51 -18.96
N LEU A 102 4.52 -13.17 -19.00
CA LEU A 102 3.93 -12.51 -20.16
C LEU A 102 4.35 -11.04 -20.21
N SER A 103 5.24 -10.71 -21.16
CA SER A 103 5.65 -9.35 -21.43
C SER A 103 4.78 -8.64 -22.48
N LEU A 104 4.71 -7.31 -22.39
CA LEU A 104 4.04 -6.47 -23.38
C LEU A 104 4.73 -6.52 -24.76
N GLY A 105 6.05 -6.78 -24.78
CA GLY A 105 6.86 -6.78 -26.00
C GLY A 105 6.80 -5.44 -26.74
N ASN A 106 6.66 -5.52 -28.06
CA ASN A 106 6.72 -4.38 -28.98
C ASN A 106 5.34 -3.80 -29.34
N LEU A 107 4.29 -4.13 -28.58
CA LEU A 107 2.94 -3.62 -28.84
C LEU A 107 2.88 -2.09 -28.64
N LEU A 108 2.41 -1.39 -29.67
CA LEU A 108 2.18 0.05 -29.60
C LEU A 108 0.92 0.38 -28.78
N PRO A 109 0.80 1.61 -28.27
CA PRO A 109 -0.42 2.05 -27.59
C PRO A 109 -1.68 1.80 -28.43
N GLY A 110 -2.71 1.22 -27.82
CA GLY A 110 -3.97 0.89 -28.50
C GLY A 110 -3.97 -0.44 -29.27
N GLN A 111 -2.80 -1.04 -29.53
CA GLN A 111 -2.72 -2.35 -30.15
C GLN A 111 -3.00 -3.47 -29.16
N TRP A 112 -3.49 -4.59 -29.70
CA TRP A 112 -3.70 -5.83 -28.98
C TRP A 112 -3.26 -7.00 -29.84
N ARG A 113 -2.96 -8.13 -29.20
CA ARG A 113 -2.70 -9.40 -29.85
C ARG A 113 -3.45 -10.49 -29.12
N ARG A 114 -3.78 -11.58 -29.83
CA ARG A 114 -4.19 -12.81 -29.15
C ARG A 114 -2.98 -13.46 -28.49
N LEU A 115 -3.22 -14.07 -27.34
CA LEU A 115 -2.21 -14.90 -26.67
C LEU A 115 -2.19 -16.27 -27.35
N SER A 116 -0.99 -16.84 -27.51
CA SER A 116 -0.87 -18.24 -27.93
C SER A 116 -1.27 -19.16 -26.79
N TRP A 117 -1.53 -20.43 -27.10
CA TRP A 117 -1.73 -21.45 -26.07
C TRP A 117 -0.54 -21.55 -25.12
N GLU A 118 0.68 -21.41 -25.63
CA GLU A 118 1.90 -21.40 -24.80
C GLU A 118 1.93 -20.21 -23.82
N ASP A 119 1.51 -19.01 -24.26
CA ASP A 119 1.42 -17.83 -23.38
C ASP A 119 0.41 -18.06 -22.24
N ILE A 120 -0.75 -18.65 -22.57
CA ILE A 120 -1.80 -18.97 -21.59
C ILE A 120 -1.29 -20.00 -20.59
N GLU A 121 -0.60 -21.03 -21.07
CA GLU A 121 -0.08 -22.10 -20.23
C GLU A 121 1.01 -21.61 -19.28
N LYS A 122 1.91 -20.72 -19.74
CA LYS A 122 2.89 -20.04 -18.88
C LYS A 122 2.21 -19.27 -17.76
N LEU A 123 1.17 -18.49 -18.08
CA LEU A 123 0.39 -17.73 -17.11
C LEU A 123 -0.27 -18.64 -16.04
N ARG A 124 -0.80 -19.79 -16.45
CA ARG A 124 -1.40 -20.76 -15.52
C ARG A 124 -0.35 -21.38 -14.60
N ARG A 125 0.77 -21.83 -15.14
CA ARG A 125 1.87 -22.41 -14.35
C ARG A 125 2.41 -21.44 -13.31
N GLU A 126 2.55 -20.17 -13.68
CA GLU A 126 3.05 -19.16 -12.77
C GLU A 126 2.08 -18.88 -11.62
N ALA A 127 0.78 -18.80 -11.91
CA ALA A 127 -0.24 -18.67 -10.87
C ALA A 127 -0.28 -19.88 -9.93
N ALA A 128 -0.09 -21.09 -10.46
CA ALA A 128 0.00 -22.30 -9.65
C ALA A 128 1.27 -22.32 -8.77
N ALA A 129 2.42 -21.96 -9.33
CA ALA A 129 3.70 -21.93 -8.61
C ALA A 129 3.72 -20.87 -7.51
N ALA A 130 3.17 -19.69 -7.77
CA ALA A 130 3.15 -18.61 -6.79
C ALA A 130 2.08 -18.82 -5.70
N GLY A 131 0.96 -19.51 -6.00
CA GLY A 131 -0.01 -19.97 -5.01
C GLY A 131 0.51 -21.08 -4.06
N ALA A 132 1.48 -21.89 -4.50
CA ALA A 132 2.12 -22.90 -3.64
C ALA A 132 3.08 -22.30 -2.59
N ASN A 133 3.51 -21.06 -2.80
CA ASN A 133 4.50 -20.38 -1.95
C ASN A 133 3.86 -19.46 -0.88
N ASP A 134 2.53 -19.31 -0.89
CA ASP A 134 1.75 -18.52 0.07
C ASP A 134 1.57 -19.28 1.40
N ARG A 135 2.68 -19.61 2.06
CA ARG A 135 2.68 -19.78 3.52
C ARG A 135 2.67 -18.38 4.12
N PRO A 136 1.79 -18.07 5.09
CA PRO A 136 1.67 -16.72 5.63
C PRO A 136 3.03 -16.22 6.11
N ARG A 137 3.49 -15.10 5.52
CA ARG A 137 4.70 -14.40 5.95
C ARG A 137 4.49 -14.04 7.43
N PRO A 138 5.35 -14.47 8.38
CA PRO A 138 5.15 -14.14 9.77
C PRO A 138 5.15 -12.62 9.90
N ALA A 139 4.09 -12.08 10.50
CA ALA A 139 4.00 -10.65 10.78
C ALA A 139 5.28 -10.20 11.48
N PRO A 140 5.81 -9.00 11.19
CA PRO A 140 6.99 -8.51 11.88
C PRO A 140 6.67 -8.49 13.37
N GLN A 141 7.32 -9.39 14.13
CA GLN A 141 7.17 -9.44 15.57
C GLN A 141 7.72 -8.13 16.11
N ASN A 142 6.79 -7.26 16.48
CA ASN A 142 7.09 -5.99 17.10
C ASN A 142 7.91 -6.31 18.35
N ARG A 143 9.24 -6.10 18.27
CA ARG A 143 10.17 -6.24 19.40
C ARG A 143 9.95 -5.05 20.33
N ARG A 144 8.74 -4.97 20.89
CA ARG A 144 8.42 -4.05 21.97
C ARG A 144 9.18 -4.52 23.20
N LEU A 145 10.21 -3.74 23.53
CA LEU A 145 10.45 -3.23 24.87
C LEU A 145 10.35 -4.26 26.01
N ALA A 146 11.34 -5.15 26.12
CA ALA A 146 11.60 -5.90 27.34
C ALA A 146 13.10 -6.01 27.57
N GLN A 147 13.67 -4.97 28.19
CA GLN A 147 14.80 -5.01 29.13
C GLN A 147 15.10 -3.58 29.63
N ARG A 148 14.11 -2.99 30.31
CA ARG A 148 14.39 -2.12 31.46
C ARG A 148 14.40 -3.04 32.67
N GLY A 149 15.52 -3.16 33.37
CA GLY A 149 15.57 -3.85 34.66
C GLY A 149 16.90 -4.55 34.92
N GLY A 150 17.92 -3.80 35.32
CA GLY A 150 19.21 -4.36 35.72
C GLY A 150 20.11 -3.30 36.33
N ARG A 151 19.69 -2.66 37.43
CA ARG A 151 20.59 -1.83 38.25
C ARG A 151 20.31 -2.03 39.73
N GLN A 152 21.23 -2.80 40.33
CA GLN A 152 21.82 -2.67 41.65
C GLN A 152 20.91 -2.82 42.89
N GLY A 153 21.14 -3.94 43.59
CA GLY A 153 20.79 -4.09 45.01
C GLY A 153 21.75 -3.33 45.91
N GLY A 154 21.20 -2.76 46.99
CA GLY A 154 21.89 -2.14 48.12
C GLY A 154 20.91 -2.01 49.29
N PRO A 155 21.35 -2.11 50.56
CA PRO A 155 20.60 -2.82 51.59
C PRO A 155 19.65 -1.99 52.46
N ARG A 156 18.83 -2.76 53.18
CA ARG A 156 17.87 -2.46 54.25
C ARG A 156 18.20 -1.24 55.12
N GLY A 157 17.21 -0.36 55.25
CA GLY A 157 17.11 0.67 56.29
C GLY A 157 15.66 0.76 56.77
N THR A 158 15.51 0.92 58.07
CA THR A 158 14.34 0.70 58.92
C THR A 158 13.34 1.86 59.02
N SER A 159 12.13 1.50 59.46
CA SER A 159 11.19 2.23 60.34
C SER A 159 10.13 3.18 59.77
N ALA A 160 8.88 2.81 60.11
CA ALA A 160 7.84 3.60 60.79
C ALA A 160 7.13 4.78 60.10
N GLY A 161 5.79 4.77 60.22
CA GLY A 161 4.90 5.94 60.04
C GLY A 161 3.75 5.66 59.07
N ARG A 162 2.65 4.99 59.45
CA ARG A 162 1.40 5.53 60.04
C ARG A 162 0.74 6.70 59.28
N ARG A 163 -0.58 6.52 59.05
CA ARG A 163 -1.66 7.47 58.67
C ARG A 163 -1.78 7.78 57.17
N SER A 164 -2.91 8.09 56.56
CA SER A 164 -4.36 7.91 56.76
C SER A 164 -4.98 8.50 55.48
N ALA A 165 -6.02 7.88 54.93
CA ALA A 165 -6.91 8.47 53.90
C ALA A 165 -7.69 9.69 54.49
N PRO A 166 -8.49 10.51 53.76
CA PRO A 166 -9.31 10.11 52.62
C PRO A 166 -9.60 11.14 51.50
N GLN A 167 -10.41 10.64 50.57
CA GLN A 167 -11.05 11.22 49.40
C GLN A 167 -11.75 12.58 49.61
N GLY A 168 -11.58 13.46 48.64
CA GLY A 168 -12.34 14.70 48.47
C GLY A 168 -12.98 14.79 47.08
N ARG A 169 -14.30 14.65 47.09
CA ARG A 169 -15.35 14.81 46.05
C ARG A 169 -15.10 15.74 44.86
N GLN A 170 -15.52 15.27 43.68
CA GLN A 170 -15.94 16.10 42.54
C GLN A 170 -17.29 16.79 42.82
N PRO A 171 -17.52 18.00 42.29
CA PRO A 171 -18.86 18.43 41.91
C PRO A 171 -19.02 18.50 40.39
N THR A 172 -20.05 17.81 39.93
CA THR A 172 -20.72 17.90 38.63
C THR A 172 -21.40 19.25 38.40
N THR A 173 -21.68 19.62 37.14
CA THR A 173 -22.97 20.12 36.56
C THR A 173 -22.70 20.92 35.24
N PRO A 174 -23.70 21.32 34.42
CA PRO A 174 -24.12 20.51 33.28
C PRO A 174 -24.28 21.25 31.92
N ARG A 175 -24.21 20.47 30.83
CA ARG A 175 -25.01 20.50 29.57
C ARG A 175 -25.88 21.72 29.21
N LYS A 176 -25.74 22.22 27.97
CA LYS A 176 -26.82 22.53 26.96
C LYS A 176 -26.17 22.74 25.58
N ARG A 177 -26.41 21.90 24.57
CA ARG A 177 -27.56 21.72 23.62
C ARG A 177 -27.49 22.60 22.36
N PRO A 178 -28.04 22.13 21.23
CA PRO A 178 -27.51 22.35 19.88
C PRO A 178 -28.38 23.29 19.02
N GLY A 179 -27.84 23.70 17.87
CA GLY A 179 -28.58 24.32 16.77
C GLY A 179 -27.62 24.96 15.77
N LYS A 180 -27.85 25.00 14.46
CA LYS A 180 -28.91 24.49 13.60
C LYS A 180 -28.31 24.32 12.20
N ALA A 181 -28.82 23.35 11.45
CA ALA A 181 -28.65 23.30 10.00
C ALA A 181 -29.57 24.34 9.33
N SER A 182 -29.02 25.03 8.34
CA SER A 182 -29.70 25.87 7.34
C SER A 182 -28.73 26.01 6.16
N THR A 183 -29.06 25.95 4.89
CA THR A 183 -30.32 25.78 4.15
C THR A 183 -29.89 25.57 2.71
N TRP A 184 -30.58 24.67 2.00
CA TRP A 184 -30.59 24.62 0.55
C TRP A 184 -31.15 25.92 -0.04
N ARG A 185 -30.54 26.43 -1.11
CA ARG A 185 -31.24 27.34 -2.04
C ARG A 185 -30.76 27.16 -3.48
N LYS A 186 -31.78 27.05 -4.34
CA LYS A 186 -31.82 26.95 -5.81
C LYS A 186 -31.11 28.09 -6.55
N ALA A 187 -30.62 27.79 -7.76
CA ALA A 187 -30.94 28.42 -9.06
C ALA A 187 -30.05 27.74 -10.13
N GLY A 188 -30.45 27.37 -11.35
CA GLY A 188 -31.54 27.82 -12.21
C GLY A 188 -30.96 28.39 -13.52
N ARG A 189 -31.54 27.97 -14.68
CA ARG A 189 -31.34 28.43 -16.09
C ARG A 189 -30.24 27.67 -16.86
N ARG A 190 -30.46 26.92 -17.96
CA ARG A 190 -31.23 27.06 -19.24
C ARG A 190 -30.83 28.27 -20.10
N GLY A 191 -30.39 27.94 -21.32
CA GLY A 191 -30.15 28.79 -22.52
C GLY A 191 -29.07 28.08 -23.35
N SER A 192 -29.37 27.27 -24.37
CA SER A 192 -29.96 27.55 -25.69
C SER A 192 -29.06 28.39 -26.61
N SER A 193 -28.64 27.72 -27.69
CA SER A 193 -28.45 28.20 -29.07
C SER A 193 -27.39 29.28 -29.38
N GLY A 194 -26.42 28.85 -30.19
CA GLY A 194 -25.54 29.61 -31.06
C GLY A 194 -24.89 28.62 -32.01
#